data_AF-A0A9D7BQ33-F1
#
_entry.id   AF-A0A9D7BQ33-F1
#
_cell.length_a   1.000
_cell.length_b   1.000
_cell.length_c   1.000
_cell.angle_alpha   90.00
_cell.angle_beta   90.00
_cell.angle_gamma   90.00
#
_symmetry.space_group_name_H-M   'P 1'
#
loop_
_entity.id
_entity.type
_entity.pdbx_description
1 polymer ?
#
loop_
_entity_poly.entity_id
_entity_poly.type
_entity_poly.pdbx_seq_one_letter_code
_entity_poly.pdbx_strand_id
1 'polypeptide(L)'
;MQNGYVERFNRTFREDILDAYLFSSLKQFNIISQKWRDDYNALHPHESLGNKSPYEFAIRSVEQQEQVDIVNDRVYHSSNIEKSSTDFSSLKCGKLL
;
A
#
# COMPACT_ATOMS: atom_id res chain seq x y z
N MET A 1 -2.44 -9.20 12.68
CA MET A 1 -3.41 -8.35 13.40
C MET A 1 -4.47 -7.79 12.44
N GLN A 2 -5.11 -8.65 11.65
CA GLN A 2 -6.04 -8.22 10.59
C GLN A 2 -7.47 -7.95 11.12
N ASN A 3 -7.88 -8.69 12.15
CA ASN A 3 -9.22 -8.60 12.74
C ASN A 3 -9.55 -7.22 13.31
N GLY A 4 -8.56 -6.51 13.88
CA GLY A 4 -8.78 -5.20 14.49
C GLY A 4 -9.27 -4.13 13.52
N TYR A 5 -8.94 -4.23 12.23
CA TYR A 5 -9.46 -3.30 11.20
C TYR A 5 -10.92 -3.58 10.89
N VAL A 6 -11.27 -4.85 10.71
CA VAL A 6 -12.64 -5.30 10.42
C VAL A 6 -13.57 -5.00 11.59
N GLU A 7 -13.11 -5.19 12.82
CA GLU A 7 -13.87 -4.89 14.04
C GLU A 7 -14.22 -3.40 14.16
N ARG A 8 -13.26 -2.50 13.88
CA ARG A 8 -13.50 -1.05 13.92
C ARG A 8 -14.49 -0.60 12.84
N PHE A 9 -14.33 -1.11 11.63
CA PHE A 9 -15.26 -0.86 10.53
C PHE A 9 -16.68 -1.30 10.91
N ASN A 10 -16.84 -2.54 11.36
CA ASN A 10 -18.16 -3.08 11.71
C ASN A 10 -18.83 -2.34 12.88
N ARG A 11 -18.03 -1.91 13.88
CA ARG A 11 -18.54 -1.10 14.99
C ARG A 11 -19.09 0.23 14.49
N THR A 12 -18.28 0.97 13.74
CA THR A 12 -18.65 2.29 13.22
C THR A 12 -19.84 2.20 12.27
N PHE A 13 -19.87 1.18 11.40
CA PHE A 13 -21.01 0.94 10.51
C PHE A 13 -22.31 0.70 11.28
N ARG A 14 -22.23 -0.05 12.39
CA ARG A 14 -23.41 -0.30 13.21
C ARG A 14 -23.93 0.99 13.85
N GLU A 15 -23.05 1.76 14.46
CA GLU A 15 -23.39 3.02 15.14
C GLU A 15 -23.94 4.07 14.15
N ASP A 16 -23.28 4.25 13.01
CA ASP A 16 -23.62 5.31 12.05
C ASP A 16 -24.78 4.97 11.11
N ILE A 17 -25.00 3.68 10.82
CA ILE A 17 -25.97 3.24 9.80
C ILE A 17 -27.09 2.43 10.41
N LEU A 18 -26.77 1.37 11.14
CA LEU A 18 -27.80 0.43 11.62
C LEU A 18 -28.58 0.99 12.80
N ASP A 19 -27.93 1.74 13.68
CA ASP A 19 -28.56 2.31 14.88
C ASP A 19 -29.20 3.68 14.59
N ALA A 20 -28.72 4.39 13.57
CA ALA A 20 -29.21 5.74 13.23
C ALA A 20 -30.43 5.75 12.29
N TYR A 21 -30.67 4.70 11.51
CA TYR A 21 -31.71 4.69 10.46
C TYR A 21 -32.69 3.52 10.63
N LEU A 22 -33.98 3.79 10.47
CA LEU A 22 -35.00 2.76 10.27
C LEU A 22 -35.27 2.60 8.77
N PHE A 23 -34.90 1.45 8.21
CA PHE A 23 -35.04 1.20 6.78
C PHE A 23 -36.43 0.65 6.43
N SER A 24 -37.03 1.21 5.39
CA SER A 24 -38.31 0.76 4.83
C SER A 24 -38.14 -0.26 3.69
N SER A 25 -36.95 -0.34 3.10
CA SER A 25 -36.62 -1.29 2.03
C SER A 25 -35.11 -1.56 1.94
N LEU A 26 -34.75 -2.72 1.39
CA LEU A 26 -33.35 -3.05 1.10
C LEU A 26 -32.70 -2.09 0.10
N LYS A 27 -33.47 -1.54 -0.84
CA LYS A 27 -32.96 -0.55 -1.79
C LYS A 27 -32.47 0.71 -1.07
N GLN A 28 -33.25 1.20 -0.11
CA GLN A 28 -32.87 2.34 0.71
C GLN A 28 -31.59 2.05 1.51
N PHE A 29 -31.54 0.88 2.16
CA PHE A 29 -30.36 0.43 2.91
C PHE A 29 -29.10 0.39 2.03
N ASN A 30 -29.19 -0.19 0.83
CA ASN A 30 -28.05 -0.30 -0.09
C ASN A 30 -27.51 1.06 -0.53
N ILE A 31 -28.39 2.01 -0.86
CA ILE A 31 -27.99 3.36 -1.27
C ILE A 31 -27.25 4.07 -0.14
N ILE A 32 -27.80 4.03 1.07
CA ILE A 32 -27.21 4.69 2.25
C ILE A 32 -25.88 4.02 2.63
N SER A 33 -25.84 2.69 2.65
CA SER A 33 -24.64 1.92 2.99
C SER A 33 -23.51 2.14 1.98
N GLN A 34 -23.84 2.22 0.69
CA GLN A 34 -22.85 2.48 -0.35
C GLN A 34 -22.25 3.87 -0.19
N LYS A 35 -23.09 4.89 -0.01
CA LYS A 35 -22.63 6.26 0.24
C LYS A 35 -21.75 6.33 1.50
N TRP A 36 -22.20 5.77 2.61
CA TRP A 36 -21.44 5.78 3.86
C TRP A 36 -20.09 5.08 3.72
N ARG A 37 -20.01 3.95 3.00
CA ARG A 37 -18.75 3.24 2.78
C ARG A 37 -17.78 4.10 1.96
N ASP A 38 -18.27 4.81 0.95
CA ASP A 38 -17.45 5.69 0.13
C ASP A 38 -16.93 6.87 0.97
N ASP A 39 -17.81 7.46 1.80
CA ASP A 39 -17.44 8.53 2.75
C ASP A 39 -16.43 8.04 3.81
N TYR A 40 -16.63 6.84 4.37
CA TYR A 40 -15.71 6.23 5.34
C TYR A 40 -14.32 6.02 4.74
N ASN A 41 -14.24 5.48 3.53
CA ASN A 41 -12.96 5.22 2.88
C ASN A 41 -12.24 6.50 2.43
N ALA A 42 -12.98 7.55 2.07
CA ALA A 42 -12.42 8.79 1.57
C ALA A 42 -12.01 9.77 2.68
N LEU A 43 -12.81 9.86 3.76
CA LEU A 43 -12.75 10.98 4.70
C LEU A 43 -12.49 10.57 6.15
N HIS A 44 -12.70 9.31 6.54
CA HIS A 44 -12.64 8.94 7.95
C HIS A 44 -11.20 8.90 8.46
N PRO A 45 -10.80 9.76 9.41
CA PRO A 45 -9.43 9.78 9.91
C PRO A 45 -9.18 8.60 10.85
N HIS A 46 -8.11 7.86 10.60
CA HIS A 46 -7.68 6.77 11.48
C HIS A 46 -6.39 7.13 12.22
N GLU A 47 -6.42 7.19 13.55
CA GLU A 47 -5.24 7.47 14.39
C GLU A 47 -4.07 6.52 14.09
N SER A 48 -4.35 5.24 13.88
CA SER A 48 -3.34 4.24 13.53
C SER A 48 -2.69 4.46 12.15
N LEU A 49 -3.33 5.24 11.28
CA LEU A 49 -2.82 5.62 9.96
C LEU A 49 -2.26 7.06 9.95
N GLY A 50 -2.06 7.65 11.13
CA GLY A 50 -1.60 9.04 11.26
C GLY A 50 -2.69 10.05 10.91
N ASN A 51 -3.94 9.79 11.32
CA ASN A 51 -5.14 10.59 11.04
C ASN A 51 -5.49 10.72 9.55
N LYS A 52 -5.12 9.71 8.77
CA LYS A 52 -5.43 9.63 7.34
C LYS A 52 -6.60 8.71 7.09
N SER A 53 -7.29 8.96 5.98
CA SER A 53 -8.30 8.04 5.48
C SER A 53 -7.67 6.78 4.88
N PRO A 54 -8.43 5.68 4.76
CA PRO A 54 -7.97 4.49 4.07
C PRO A 54 -7.48 4.78 2.65
N TYR A 55 -8.16 5.68 1.93
CA TYR A 55 -7.78 6.07 0.58
C TYR A 55 -6.44 6.81 0.53
N GLU A 56 -6.22 7.79 1.42
CA GLU A 56 -4.96 8.51 1.53
C GLU A 56 -3.79 7.59 1.90
N PHE A 57 -4.04 6.62 2.78
CA PHE A 57 -3.04 5.62 3.14
C PHE A 57 -2.71 4.69 1.94
N ALA A 58 -3.72 4.29 1.16
CA ALA A 58 -3.53 3.45 -0.02
C ALA A 58 -2.71 4.17 -1.09
N ILE A 59 -3.02 5.44 -1.41
CA ILE A 59 -2.27 6.24 -2.39
C ILE A 59 -0.79 6.31 -2.00
N ARG A 60 -0.49 6.66 -0.75
CA ARG A 60 0.89 6.74 -0.28
C ARG A 60 1.62 5.40 -0.39
N SER A 61 0.92 4.29 -0.12
CA SER A 61 1.51 2.96 -0.22
C SER A 61 1.87 2.63 -1.67
N VAL A 62 1.04 3.04 -2.63
CA VAL A 62 1.31 2.88 -4.07
C VAL A 62 2.48 3.77 -4.52
N GLU A 63 2.51 5.04 -4.13
CA GLU A 63 3.62 5.96 -4.47
C GLU A 63 4.96 5.47 -3.90
N GLN A 64 4.96 4.93 -2.69
CA GLN A 64 6.16 4.34 -2.08
C GLN A 64 6.61 3.08 -2.82
N GLN A 65 5.67 2.27 -3.30
CA GLN A 65 5.96 1.08 -4.10
C GLN A 65 6.59 1.46 -5.44
N GLU A 66 6.03 2.45 -6.15
CA GLU A 66 6.58 2.95 -7.42
C GLU A 66 8.00 3.50 -7.28
N GLN A 67 8.30 4.22 -6.19
CA GLN A 67 9.67 4.70 -5.95
C GLN A 67 10.64 3.56 -5.66
N VAL A 68 10.22 2.52 -4.94
CA VAL A 68 11.02 1.33 -4.69
C VAL A 68 11.29 0.58 -6.01
N ASP A 69 10.30 0.47 -6.88
CA ASP A 69 10.43 -0.19 -8.18
C ASP A 69 11.38 0.58 -9.12
N ILE A 70 11.29 1.92 -9.16
CA ILE A 70 12.21 2.79 -9.92
C ILE A 70 13.65 2.68 -9.39
N VAL A 71 13.83 2.65 -8.06
CA VAL A 71 15.15 2.49 -7.45
C VAL A 71 15.71 1.10 -7.74
N ASN A 72 14.91 0.05 -7.65
CA ASN A 72 15.32 -1.31 -7.95
C ASN A 72 15.75 -1.48 -9.41
N ASP A 73 15.02 -0.88 -10.36
CA ASP A 73 15.40 -0.89 -11.78
C ASP A 73 16.71 -0.16 -12.05
N ARG A 74 16.93 0.99 -11.40
CA ARG A 74 18.20 1.75 -11.50
C ARG A 74 19.36 1.00 -10.87
N VAL A 75 19.15 0.34 -9.74
CA VAL A 75 20.17 -0.49 -9.06
C VAL A 75 20.50 -1.71 -9.91
N TYR A 76 19.50 -2.36 -10.51
CA TYR A 76 19.71 -3.48 -11.43
C TYR A 76 20.54 -3.06 -12.66
N HIS A 77 20.24 -1.90 -13.27
CA HIS A 77 21.03 -1.38 -14.39
C HIS A 77 22.44 -0.89 -13.96
N SER A 78 22.60 -0.31 -12.77
CA SER A 78 23.91 0.16 -12.27
C SER A 78 24.83 -1.01 -11.90
N SER A 79 24.29 -2.08 -11.32
CA SER A 79 25.04 -3.29 -10.95
C SER A 79 25.60 -4.07 -12.15
N ASN A 80 25.03 -3.84 -13.35
CA ASN A 80 25.50 -4.45 -14.61
C ASN A 80 26.60 -3.62 -15.31
N ILE A 81 26.84 -2.36 -14.90
CA ILE A 81 27.90 -1.51 -15.44
C ILE A 81 29.23 -1.76 -14.71
N GLU A 82 29.20 -2.12 -13.42
CA GLU A 82 30.43 -2.37 -12.64
C GLU A 82 31.06 -3.77 -12.89
N LYS A 83 30.31 -4.71 -13.49
CA LYS A 83 30.83 -6.06 -13.78
C LYS A 83 31.58 -6.19 -15.10
N SER A 84 31.72 -5.14 -15.90
CA SER A 84 32.47 -5.16 -17.16
C SER A 84 33.87 -4.55 -17.09
N SER A 85 34.37 -4.17 -15.91
CA SER A 85 35.64 -3.43 -15.77
C SER A 85 36.64 -4.02 -14.77
N THR A 86 36.55 -5.31 -14.43
CA THR A 86 37.74 -6.02 -13.89
C THR A 86 38.47 -6.68 -15.05
N ASP A 87 39.37 -5.91 -15.65
CA ASP A 87 40.30 -6.32 -16.69
C ASP A 87 41.13 -7.52 -16.24
N PHE A 88 41.13 -8.55 -17.08
CA PHE A 88 42.05 -9.69 -17.04
C PHE A 88 43.49 -9.19 -17.29
N SER A 89 44.17 -8.70 -16.25
CA SER A 89 45.59 -8.37 -16.33
C SER A 89 46.37 -8.85 -15.12
N SER A 90 46.34 -10.17 -14.90
CA SER A 90 47.45 -10.87 -14.24
C SER A 90 47.48 -12.35 -14.64
N LEU A 91 47.64 -12.60 -15.94
CA LEU A 91 48.10 -13.88 -16.46
C LEU A 91 49.30 -13.63 -17.37
N LYS A 92 50.50 -13.70 -16.79
CA LYS A 92 51.66 -14.46 -17.28
C LYS A 92 52.96 -13.97 -16.65
N CYS A 93 53.59 -14.83 -15.85
CA CYS A 93 55.03 -15.06 -15.96
C CYS A 93 55.36 -16.45 -15.41
N GLY A 94 56.08 -17.25 -16.20
CA GLY A 94 57.02 -18.25 -15.68
C GLY A 94 56.56 -19.71 -15.59
N LYS A 95 56.80 -20.46 -16.67
CA LYS A 95 57.09 -21.90 -16.65
C LYS A 95 58.58 -22.07 -16.27
N LEU A 96 58.96 -23.24 -15.71
CA LEU A 96 60.33 -23.71 -15.37
C LEU A 96 60.84 -23.15 -14.03
N LEU A 97 61.15 -23.94 -12.98
CA LEU A 97 61.73 -25.28 -12.86
C LEU A 97 61.01 -26.10 -11.77
#